data_AF-A0A1B9C112-F1
#
_entry.id   AF-A0A1B9C112-F1
#
_cell.length_a   1.000
_cell.length_b   1.000
_cell.length_c   1.000
_cell.angle_alpha   90.00
_cell.angle_beta   90.00
_cell.angle_gamma   90.00
#
_symmetry.space_group_name_H-M   'P 1'
#
loop_
_entity.id
_entity.type
_entity.pdbx_description
1 polymer ?
#
loop_
_entity_poly.entity_id
_entity_poly.type
_entity_poly.pdbx_seq_one_letter_code
_entity_poly.pdbx_strand_id
1 'polypeptide(L)' 'MSVDRDRGVAIVNEALDPLDGDTVFGQRWGSGALIKLTPEELDALNEGQIIAVDVEGEYVVYLQRNAESGG' A
#
# COMPACT_ATOMS: atom_id res chain seq x y z
N MET A 1 -9.92 -8.42 8.07
CA MET A 1 -9.75 -7.34 7.09
C MET A 1 -10.24 -6.05 7.73
N SER A 2 -9.35 -5.09 7.93
CA SER A 2 -9.70 -3.76 8.46
C SER A 2 -9.56 -2.77 7.31
N VAL A 3 -10.56 -1.92 7.08
CA VAL A 3 -10.62 -1.00 5.93
C VAL A 3 -10.84 0.43 6.40
N ASP A 4 -9.92 1.31 6.03
CA ASP A 4 -10.01 2.76 6.17
C ASP A 4 -10.43 3.33 4.81
N ARG A 5 -11.72 3.67 4.69
CA ARG A 5 -12.30 4.10 3.41
C ARG A 5 -11.96 5.53 3.04
N ASP A 6 -11.71 6.39 4.02
CA ASP A 6 -11.31 7.78 3.79
C ASP A 6 -9.89 7.85 3.23
N ARG A 7 -9.01 6.95 3.68
CA ARG A 7 -7.63 6.83 3.16
C ARG A 7 -7.50 5.83 2.01
N GLY A 8 -8.53 5.03 1.74
CA GLY A 8 -8.48 3.97 0.72
C GLY A 8 -7.46 2.87 1.05
N VAL A 9 -7.19 2.61 2.33
CA VAL A 9 -6.19 1.62 2.78
C VAL A 9 -6.89 0.49 3.48
N ALA A 10 -6.44 -0.75 3.26
CA ALA A 10 -6.87 -1.85 4.10
C ALA A 10 -5.78 -2.87 4.39
N ILE A 11 -5.92 -3.50 5.55
CA ILE A 11 -5.08 -4.59 6.01
C ILE A 11 -5.71 -5.90 5.55
N VAL A 12 -5.00 -6.60 4.65
CA VAL A 12 -5.38 -7.88 4.05
C VAL A 12 -4.44 -8.99 4.51
N ASN A 13 -4.92 -10.23 4.55
CA ASN A 13 -4.10 -11.39 4.90
C ASN A 13 -3.39 -12.00 3.69
N GLU A 14 -3.90 -11.74 2.48
CA GLU A 14 -3.37 -12.22 1.22
C GLU A 14 -3.60 -11.17 0.13
N ALA A 15 -2.79 -11.22 -0.93
CA ALA A 15 -2.97 -10.36 -2.10
C ALA A 15 -4.17 -10.88 -2.91
N LEU A 16 -5.13 -10.01 -3.21
CA LEU A 16 -6.25 -10.32 -4.09
C LEU A 16 -5.87 -9.96 -5.51
N ASP A 17 -6.12 -10.86 -6.47
CA ASP A 17 -5.97 -10.53 -7.88
C ASP A 17 -7.02 -9.46 -8.26
N PRO A 18 -6.60 -8.31 -8.82
CA PRO A 18 -7.53 -7.27 -9.27
C PRO A 18 -8.50 -7.72 -10.38
N LEU A 19 -8.35 -8.93 -10.93
CA LEU A 19 -9.22 -9.52 -11.93
C LEU A 19 -10.22 -10.55 -11.37
N ASP A 20 -10.08 -10.97 -10.10
CA ASP A 20 -10.89 -12.04 -9.49
C ASP A 20 -12.17 -11.55 -8.76
N GLY A 21 -12.57 -10.27 -8.92
CA GLY A 21 -13.71 -9.67 -8.21
C GLY A 21 -14.95 -9.35 -9.06
N ASP A 22 -16.13 -9.28 -8.43
CA ASP A 22 -17.45 -9.00 -9.03
C ASP A 22 -17.63 -7.58 -9.62
N THR A 23 -16.66 -6.69 -9.45
CA THR A 23 -16.72 -5.36 -10.07
C THR A 23 -15.96 -5.43 -11.40
N VAL A 24 -16.34 -4.59 -12.37
CA VAL A 24 -15.74 -4.50 -13.73
C VAL A 24 -14.23 -4.18 -13.71
N PHE A 25 -13.65 -4.04 -12.53
CA PHE A 25 -12.28 -3.64 -12.23
C PHE A 25 -11.69 -4.41 -11.00
N GLY A 26 -12.40 -5.36 -10.39
CA GLY A 26 -12.02 -6.03 -9.14
C GLY A 26 -12.20 -5.20 -7.86
N GLN A 27 -11.97 -5.80 -6.69
CA GLN A 27 -12.00 -5.09 -5.40
C GLN A 27 -10.74 -4.19 -5.29
N ARG A 28 -10.78 -3.02 -5.93
CA ARG A 28 -9.65 -2.09 -6.04
C ARG A 28 -9.52 -1.18 -4.83
N TRP A 29 -8.27 -0.94 -4.44
CA TRP A 29 -7.83 0.34 -3.84
C TRP A 29 -6.77 1.06 -4.72
N GLY A 30 -6.56 0.62 -5.97
CA GLY A 30 -5.58 1.17 -6.92
C GLY A 30 -5.17 0.18 -8.04
N SER A 31 -4.06 0.43 -8.75
CA SER A 31 -3.37 -0.55 -9.61
C SER A 31 -2.67 -1.59 -8.71
N GLY A 32 -3.28 -2.76 -8.53
CA GLY A 32 -2.91 -3.74 -7.51
C GLY A 32 -1.56 -4.45 -7.70
N ALA A 33 -0.45 -3.71 -7.77
CA ALA A 33 0.89 -4.27 -7.69
C ALA A 33 1.27 -4.52 -6.22
N LEU A 34 1.66 -5.76 -5.90
CA LEU A 34 2.24 -6.08 -4.60
C LEU A 34 3.69 -5.60 -4.56
N ILE A 35 3.94 -4.51 -3.85
CA ILE A 35 5.30 -4.02 -3.57
C ILE A 35 5.77 -4.65 -2.25
N LYS A 36 6.87 -5.38 -2.31
CA LYS A 36 7.51 -5.96 -1.12
C LYS A 36 8.58 -5.01 -0.62
N LEU A 37 8.47 -4.61 0.64
CA LEU A 37 9.53 -3.86 1.31
C LEU A 37 10.60 -4.83 1.81
N THR A 38 11.85 -4.47 1.57
CA THR A 38 13.03 -5.07 2.18
C THR A 38 13.18 -4.65 3.65
N PRO A 39 13.99 -5.35 4.45
CA PRO A 39 14.27 -4.92 5.82
C PRO A 39 14.86 -3.51 5.91
N GLU A 40 15.78 -3.14 5.02
CA GLU A 40 16.39 -1.81 4.97
C GLU A 40 15.35 -0.70 4.72
N GLU A 41 14.41 -0.96 3.81
CA GLU A 41 13.28 -0.05 3.54
C GLU A 41 12.34 0.08 4.74
N LEU A 42 12.07 -1.02 5.46
CA LEU A 42 11.30 -0.98 6.71
C LEU A 42 12.02 -0.18 7.80
N ASP A 43 13.34 -0.35 7.94
CA ASP A 43 14.15 0.40 8.88
C ASP A 43 14.17 1.90 8.54
N ALA A 44 14.31 2.25 7.26
CA ALA A 44 14.20 3.62 6.78
C ALA A 44 12.86 4.26 7.16
N LEU A 45 11.74 3.54 6.98
CA LEU A 45 10.42 4.00 7.43
C LEU A 45 10.35 4.16 8.95
N ASN A 46 11.00 3.28 9.72
CA ASN A 46 11.06 3.36 11.18
C ASN A 46 11.89 4.54 11.69
N GLU A 47 12.92 4.93 10.93
CA GLU A 47 13.75 6.12 11.18
C GLU A 47 13.09 7.43 10.71
N GLY A 48 11.89 7.36 10.12
CA GLY A 48 11.11 8.51 9.67
C GLY A 48 11.42 8.98 8.26
N GLN A 49 12.17 8.19 7.48
CA GLN A 49 12.39 8.42 6.06
C GLN A 49 11.14 8.08 5.24
N ILE A 50 11.17 8.42 3.95
CA ILE A 50 10.08 8.22 2.98
C ILE A 50 10.59 7.32 1.86
N ILE A 51 9.79 6.33 1.47
CA ILE A 51 10.04 5.50 0.30
C ILE A 51 9.23 6.03 -0.88
N ALA A 52 9.88 6.22 -2.02
CA ALA A 52 9.23 6.51 -3.29
C ALA A 52 9.09 5.23 -4.11
N VAL A 53 7.88 4.96 -4.60
CA VAL A 53 7.56 3.84 -5.46
C VAL A 53 7.17 4.40 -6.82
N ASP A 54 7.98 4.14 -7.84
CA ASP A 54 7.62 4.40 -9.23
C ASP A 54 6.61 3.34 -9.71
N VAL A 55 5.45 3.80 -10.17
CA VAL A 55 4.38 2.95 -10.68
C VAL A 55 4.41 3.03 -12.20
N GLU A 56 5.16 2.10 -12.80
CA GLU A 56 5.25 1.88 -14.25
C GLU A 56 5.57 3.15 -15.07
N GLY A 57 6.29 4.13 -14.48
CA GLY A 57 6.60 5.41 -15.11
C GLY A 57 5.40 6.34 -15.30
N GLU A 58 4.22 6.00 -14.78
CA GLU A 58 3.02 6.85 -14.87
C GLU A 58 2.94 7.84 -13.71
N TYR A 59 3.24 7.39 -12.50
CA TYR A 59 3.23 8.23 -11.29
C TYR A 59 4.09 7.63 -10.18
N VAL A 60 4.30 8.42 -9.11
CA VAL A 60 5.07 8.00 -7.94
C VAL A 60 4.18 8.00 -6.70
N VAL A 61 4.21 6.91 -5.94
CA VAL A 61 3.57 6.78 -4.62
C VAL A 61 4.62 6.94 -3.54
N TYR A 62 4.34 7.76 -2.52
CA TYR A 62 5.24 7.96 -1.39
C TYR A 62 4.68 7.25 -0.15
N LEU A 63 5.49 6.37 0.43
CA LEU A 63 5.18 5.67 1.67
C LEU A 63 5.94 6.34 2.81
N GLN A 64 5.22 6.75 3.84
CA GLN A 64 5.77 7.27 5.08
C GLN A 64 5.08 6.58 6.25
N ARG A 65 5.86 6.21 7.27
CA ARG A 65 5.30 5.72 8.51
C ARG A 65 4.53 6.85 9.20
N ASN A 66 3.23 6.65 9.41
CA ASN A 66 2.48 7.58 10.26
C ASN A 66 2.89 7.35 11.73
N ALA A 67 3.35 8.41 12.40
CA ALA A 67 3.73 8.37 13.81
C ALA A 67 2.52 8.22 14.75
N GLU A 68 1.30 8.51 14.27
CA GLU A 68 0.07 8.55 15.07
C GLU A 68 -0.64 7.19 15.24
N SER A 69 0.11 6.10 15.44
CA SER A 69 -0.47 4.80 15.82
C SER A 69 0.15 4.20 17.08
N GLY A 70 0.85 5.03 17.88
CA GLY A 70 1.17 4.74 19.26
C GLY A 70 0.05 5.22 20.19
N GLY A 71 -0.97 4.38 20.38
CA GLY A 71 -2.06 4.56 21.34
C GLY A 71 -2.73 3.23 21.65
#